data_AF-A0AAU2A290-F1
#
_entry.id   AF-A0AAU2A290-F1
#
_cell.length_a   1.000
_cell.length_b   1.000
_cell.length_c   1.000
_cell.angle_alpha   90.00
_cell.angle_beta   90.00
_cell.angle_gamma   90.00
#
_symmetry.space_group_name_H-M   'P 1'
#
loop_
_entity.id
_entity.type
_entity.pdbx_description
1 polymer ?
#
loop_
_entity_poly.entity_id
_entity_poly.type
_entity_poly.pdbx_seq_one_letter_code
_entity_poly.pdbx_strand_id
1 'polypeptide(L)'
;MTVGDEAWGEWLRNSPSASELSLWWQQASERIRQVGRDAYGERLAALLSAASPRDCAAAGMGCTRRLDRACHGPSVCRQDPAGPSGAEEATGLTREGPVPGACGGFHGFWTDFEFHVWFGGPGDRHRAVLWHDMAASVVRLWVDGAVVGAGVFLDSYAHWVGGRFLVVEAAGPDDHPRQSYGPGRPGSGIVSVLIHDAAQGSTRTLVPEDHEMWTAPQVVLAGESLRVYATREARDADTPDRVLPAGPPARHS
;
A
#
# COMPACT_ATOMS: atom_id res chain seq x y z
N MET A 1 13.56 -22.94 -22.46
CA MET A 1 13.82 -22.27 -21.16
C MET A 1 14.54 -20.99 -21.50
N THR A 2 13.90 -19.84 -21.28
CA THR A 2 14.52 -18.56 -21.68
C THR A 2 15.51 -18.13 -20.59
N VAL A 3 16.53 -17.34 -20.95
CA VAL A 3 17.52 -16.78 -20.00
C VAL A 3 16.85 -16.04 -18.82
N GLY A 4 15.59 -15.60 -18.97
CA GLY A 4 14.78 -15.02 -17.90
C GLY A 4 14.29 -16.01 -16.84
N ASP A 5 14.02 -17.27 -17.20
CA ASP A 5 13.55 -18.32 -16.28
C ASP A 5 14.69 -18.84 -15.39
N GLU A 6 15.89 -18.99 -15.97
CA GLU A 6 17.09 -19.41 -15.23
C GLU A 6 17.48 -18.40 -14.15
N ALA A 7 17.34 -17.13 -14.49
CA ALA A 7 17.60 -15.99 -13.65
C ALA A 7 16.76 -15.98 -12.35
N TRP A 8 15.45 -16.15 -12.45
CA TRP A 8 14.59 -16.19 -11.26
C TRP A 8 14.72 -17.52 -10.53
N GLY A 9 14.94 -18.62 -11.24
CA GLY A 9 15.21 -19.92 -10.63
C GLY A 9 16.43 -19.89 -9.69
N GLU A 10 17.50 -19.18 -10.04
CA GLU A 10 18.66 -18.99 -9.15
C GLU A 10 18.32 -18.17 -7.91
N TRP A 11 17.59 -17.05 -8.06
CA TRP A 11 17.15 -16.24 -6.92
C TRP A 11 16.28 -17.04 -5.96
N LEU A 12 15.29 -17.77 -6.48
CA LEU A 12 14.40 -18.61 -5.67
C LEU A 12 15.20 -19.65 -4.88
N ARG A 13 16.19 -20.31 -5.49
CA ARG A 13 17.06 -21.27 -4.77
C ARG A 13 17.85 -20.63 -3.62
N ASN A 14 18.17 -19.35 -3.70
CA ASN A 14 19.02 -18.64 -2.74
C ASN A 14 18.23 -17.78 -1.73
N SER A 15 16.94 -17.51 -1.97
CA SER A 15 16.06 -16.73 -1.09
C SER A 15 14.95 -17.63 -0.55
N PRO A 16 15.04 -18.11 0.72
CA PRO A 16 13.99 -18.89 1.35
C PRO A 16 12.64 -18.17 1.34
N SER A 17 12.64 -16.86 1.61
CA SER A 17 11.44 -16.01 1.58
C SER A 17 10.80 -15.97 0.19
N ALA A 18 11.59 -15.81 -0.88
CA ALA A 18 11.07 -15.83 -2.25
C ALA A 18 10.51 -17.20 -2.63
N SER A 19 11.21 -18.27 -2.28
CA SER A 19 10.78 -19.64 -2.53
C SER A 19 9.45 -19.94 -1.84
N GLU A 20 9.33 -19.57 -0.56
CA GLU A 20 8.09 -19.77 0.17
C GLU A 20 6.95 -18.92 -0.39
N LEU A 21 7.19 -17.63 -0.66
CA LEU A 21 6.21 -16.75 -1.29
C LEU A 21 5.74 -17.33 -2.64
N SER A 22 6.67 -17.76 -3.49
CA SER A 22 6.36 -18.38 -4.79
C SER A 22 5.52 -19.65 -4.62
N LEU A 23 5.83 -20.51 -3.64
CA LEU A 23 5.09 -21.73 -3.38
C LEU A 23 3.64 -21.43 -2.97
N TRP A 24 3.44 -20.52 -2.02
CA TRP A 24 2.12 -20.11 -1.55
C TRP A 24 1.31 -19.39 -2.63
N TRP A 25 1.98 -18.60 -3.47
CA TRP A 25 1.37 -17.89 -4.59
C TRP A 25 0.90 -18.85 -5.69
N GLN A 26 1.76 -19.76 -6.15
CA GLN A 26 1.46 -20.67 -7.26
C GLN A 26 0.48 -21.79 -6.86
N GLN A 27 0.44 -22.19 -5.59
CA GLN A 27 -0.44 -23.24 -5.08
C GLN A 27 -1.67 -22.69 -4.36
N ALA A 28 -2.08 -21.44 -4.64
CA ALA A 28 -3.17 -20.75 -3.95
C ALA A 28 -4.41 -21.63 -3.75
N SER A 29 -4.92 -22.30 -4.79
CA SER A 29 -6.13 -23.14 -4.71
C SER A 29 -5.98 -24.32 -3.75
N GLU A 30 -4.81 -24.94 -3.71
CA GLU A 30 -4.54 -26.05 -2.80
C GLU A 30 -4.40 -25.55 -1.36
N ARG A 31 -3.65 -24.46 -1.17
CA ARG A 31 -3.43 -23.86 0.16
C ARG A 31 -4.74 -23.37 0.77
N ILE A 32 -5.57 -22.67 0.00
CA ILE A 32 -6.89 -22.21 0.45
C ILE A 32 -7.77 -23.39 0.86
N ARG A 33 -7.76 -24.51 0.11
CA ARG A 33 -8.50 -25.72 0.51
C ARG A 33 -7.98 -26.34 1.80
N GLN A 34 -6.67 -26.25 2.07
CA GLN A 34 -6.03 -26.84 3.25
C GLN A 34 -6.22 -26.00 4.51
N VAL A 35 -6.06 -24.67 4.41
CA VAL A 35 -6.02 -23.78 5.59
C VAL A 35 -7.21 -22.82 5.69
N GLY A 36 -8.03 -22.72 4.64
CA GLY A 36 -9.12 -21.74 4.54
C GLY A 36 -8.65 -20.40 3.95
N ARG A 37 -9.62 -19.56 3.56
CA ARG A 37 -9.39 -18.27 2.89
C ARG A 37 -8.67 -17.27 3.81
N ASP A 38 -9.16 -17.11 5.03
CA ASP A 38 -8.59 -16.17 6.02
C ASP A 38 -7.15 -16.51 6.38
N ALA A 39 -6.88 -17.76 6.75
CA ALA A 39 -5.52 -18.18 7.12
C ALA A 39 -4.56 -18.12 5.92
N TYR A 40 -5.04 -18.36 4.70
CA TYR A 40 -4.25 -18.13 3.49
C TYR A 40 -3.89 -16.66 3.32
N GLY A 41 -4.88 -15.76 3.46
CA GLY A 41 -4.68 -14.32 3.36
C GLY A 41 -3.70 -13.78 4.38
N GLU A 42 -3.85 -14.17 5.65
CA GLU A 42 -2.95 -13.78 6.74
C GLU A 42 -1.52 -14.32 6.53
N ARG A 43 -1.39 -15.57 6.07
CA ARG A 43 -0.06 -16.13 5.79
C ARG A 43 0.62 -15.41 4.63
N LEU A 44 -0.11 -15.14 3.55
CA LEU A 44 0.46 -14.45 2.40
C LEU A 44 0.82 -13.00 2.75
N ALA A 45 -0.01 -12.33 3.55
CA ALA A 45 0.28 -10.99 4.05
C ALA A 45 1.56 -10.96 4.91
N ALA A 46 1.76 -11.96 5.76
CA ALA A 46 3.00 -12.09 6.54
C ALA A 46 4.24 -12.31 5.65
N LEU A 47 4.14 -13.18 4.64
CA LEU A 47 5.23 -13.42 3.68
C LEU A 47 5.56 -12.15 2.89
N LEU A 48 4.55 -11.43 2.41
CA LEU A 48 4.72 -10.17 1.67
C LEU A 48 5.26 -9.05 2.54
N SER A 49 4.91 -9.00 3.83
CA SER A 49 5.44 -8.01 4.77
C SER A 49 6.94 -8.18 5.00
N ALA A 50 7.48 -9.38 4.81
CA ALA A 50 8.90 -9.70 4.91
C ALA A 50 9.63 -9.73 3.56
N ALA A 51 8.90 -9.67 2.44
CA ALA A 51 9.46 -9.79 1.11
C ALA A 51 10.21 -8.52 0.69
N SER A 52 11.32 -8.70 -0.03
CA SER A 52 11.91 -7.62 -0.81
C SER A 52 11.16 -7.45 -2.15
N PRO A 53 11.32 -6.31 -2.84
CA PRO A 53 10.81 -6.14 -4.20
C PRO A 53 11.20 -7.28 -5.15
N ARG A 54 12.43 -7.80 -5.03
CA ARG A 54 12.92 -8.92 -5.84
C ARG A 54 12.23 -10.23 -5.51
N ASP A 55 11.87 -10.48 -4.26
CA ASP A 55 11.13 -11.69 -3.87
C ASP A 55 9.72 -11.68 -4.48
N CYS A 56 9.03 -10.52 -4.46
CA CYS A 56 7.73 -10.35 -5.12
C CYS A 56 7.81 -10.59 -6.64
N ALA A 57 8.83 -10.02 -7.29
CA ALA A 57 9.07 -10.24 -8.72
C ALA A 57 9.38 -11.71 -9.04
N ALA A 58 10.24 -12.36 -8.26
CA ALA A 58 10.61 -13.76 -8.43
C ALA A 58 9.43 -14.71 -8.21
N ALA A 59 8.51 -14.37 -7.31
CA ALA A 59 7.26 -15.09 -7.10
C ALA A 59 6.25 -14.90 -8.25
N GLY A 60 6.52 -14.01 -9.21
CA GLY A 60 5.70 -13.77 -10.38
C GLY A 60 4.61 -12.72 -10.19
N MET A 61 4.70 -11.86 -9.18
CA MET A 61 3.75 -10.75 -9.00
C MET A 61 3.95 -9.67 -10.08
N GLY A 62 2.87 -9.02 -10.48
CA GLY A 62 2.90 -7.88 -11.41
C GLY A 62 3.45 -6.63 -10.74
N CYS A 63 4.11 -5.75 -11.50
CA CYS A 63 4.64 -4.49 -10.98
C CYS A 63 3.71 -3.32 -11.34
N THR A 64 3.49 -2.39 -10.40
CA THR A 64 2.59 -1.24 -10.58
C THR A 64 3.08 -0.20 -11.60
N ARG A 65 4.32 -0.30 -12.08
CA ARG A 65 4.92 0.67 -13.00
C ARG A 65 4.53 0.51 -14.47
N ARG A 66 3.94 -0.62 -14.85
CA ARG A 66 3.62 -0.96 -16.24
C ARG A 66 2.44 -1.94 -16.26
N LEU A 67 1.21 -1.44 -16.26
CA LEU A 67 0.02 -2.27 -16.51
C LEU A 67 -0.05 -2.77 -17.97
N ASP A 68 0.75 -2.19 -18.86
CA ASP A 68 0.77 -2.42 -20.32
C ASP A 68 1.67 -3.59 -20.75
N ARG A 69 2.47 -4.18 -19.86
CA ARG A 69 3.34 -5.32 -20.17
C ARG A 69 3.68 -6.15 -18.92
N ALA A 70 3.86 -7.45 -19.12
CA ALA A 70 4.23 -8.38 -18.05
C ALA A 70 5.63 -8.05 -17.48
N CYS A 71 5.71 -7.55 -16.24
CA CYS A 71 7.00 -7.34 -15.53
C CYS A 71 7.52 -8.65 -14.92
N HIS A 72 7.56 -9.73 -15.69
CA HIS A 72 8.30 -10.93 -15.31
C HIS A 72 9.75 -10.88 -15.80
N GLY A 73 10.06 -9.93 -16.69
CA GLY A 73 11.38 -9.74 -17.28
C GLY A 73 12.41 -9.24 -16.26
N PRO A 74 13.49 -10.00 -15.98
CA PRO A 74 14.49 -9.61 -14.99
C PRO A 74 15.22 -8.31 -15.33
N SER A 75 15.23 -7.87 -16.59
CA SER A 75 15.88 -6.62 -17.01
C SER A 75 15.27 -5.35 -16.41
N VAL A 76 14.01 -5.41 -15.95
CA VAL A 76 13.32 -4.29 -15.30
C VAL A 76 13.13 -4.58 -13.81
N CYS A 77 12.56 -5.74 -13.50
CA CYS A 77 12.15 -6.07 -12.13
C CYS A 77 13.32 -6.54 -11.23
N ARG A 78 14.57 -6.71 -11.73
CA ARG A 78 15.77 -6.94 -10.88
C ARG A 78 16.52 -5.68 -10.47
N GLN A 79 16.23 -4.55 -11.12
CA GLN A 79 16.98 -3.33 -10.82
C GLN A 79 16.66 -2.92 -9.39
N ASP A 80 17.70 -2.83 -8.56
CA ASP A 80 17.55 -2.18 -7.27
C ASP A 80 17.23 -0.71 -7.52
N PRO A 81 16.44 -0.07 -6.64
CA PRO A 81 16.34 1.37 -6.63
C PRO A 81 17.74 1.97 -6.65
N ALA A 82 18.01 2.90 -7.56
CA ALA A 82 19.23 3.70 -7.44
C ALA A 82 19.22 4.36 -6.05
N GLY A 83 20.34 4.27 -5.33
CA GLY A 83 20.48 4.94 -4.04
C GLY A 83 20.20 6.44 -4.18
N PRO A 84 19.75 7.12 -3.10
CA PRO A 84 19.49 8.55 -3.15
C PRO A 84 20.74 9.27 -3.66
N SER A 85 20.57 10.17 -4.62
CA SER A 85 21.64 11.08 -5.00
C SER A 85 21.98 11.97 -3.79
N GLY A 86 23.23 12.45 -3.68
CA GLY A 86 23.63 13.33 -2.57
C GLY A 86 22.78 14.62 -2.46
N ALA A 87 22.05 15.00 -3.51
CA ALA A 87 21.08 16.10 -3.50
C ALA A 87 19.70 15.72 -2.91
N GLU A 88 19.26 14.47 -3.07
CA GLU A 88 18.04 13.93 -2.42
C GLU A 88 18.27 13.69 -0.93
N GLU A 89 19.49 13.31 -0.56
CA GLU A 89 19.92 13.16 0.84
C GLU A 89 19.99 14.53 1.56
N ALA A 90 20.44 15.58 0.86
CA ALA A 90 20.54 16.94 1.39
C ALA A 90 19.19 17.70 1.48
N THR A 91 18.19 17.30 0.70
CA THR A 91 16.87 17.95 0.69
C THR A 91 15.86 17.28 1.62
N GLY A 92 16.17 16.11 2.16
CA GLY A 92 15.22 15.34 2.98
C GLY A 92 13.93 15.01 2.24
N LEU A 93 13.91 15.09 0.91
CA LEU A 93 12.75 14.82 0.08
C LEU A 93 12.42 13.33 0.16
N THR A 94 11.58 13.03 1.14
CA THR A 94 11.08 11.71 1.36
C THR A 94 10.19 11.27 0.21
N ARG A 95 10.69 10.26 -0.52
CA ARG A 95 10.01 9.36 -1.46
C ARG A 95 8.48 9.55 -1.61
N GLU A 96 8.07 10.06 -2.77
CA GLU A 96 6.71 9.93 -3.29
C GLU A 96 6.77 9.20 -4.66
N GLY A 97 6.13 8.03 -4.76
CA GLY A 97 6.04 7.28 -6.03
C GLY A 97 7.24 6.38 -6.40
N PRO A 98 7.21 5.78 -7.61
CA PRO A 98 8.18 4.77 -8.05
C PRO A 98 9.55 5.35 -8.47
N VAL A 99 10.64 4.78 -7.94
CA VAL A 99 12.05 5.17 -8.23
C VAL A 99 12.45 4.82 -9.66
N PRO A 100 13.09 5.68 -10.49
CA PRO A 100 13.63 5.33 -11.82
C PRO A 100 14.33 3.96 -11.84
N GLY A 101 13.94 3.08 -12.77
CA GLY A 101 14.46 1.71 -12.88
C GLY A 101 13.74 0.64 -12.06
N ALA A 102 13.16 0.96 -10.89
CA ALA A 102 12.54 -0.01 -9.98
C ALA A 102 11.00 0.13 -9.85
N CYS A 103 10.35 -0.88 -9.24
CA CYS A 103 8.91 -0.90 -8.97
C CYS A 103 8.60 -0.28 -7.59
N GLY A 104 7.59 0.61 -7.52
CA GLY A 104 7.13 1.18 -6.24
C GLY A 104 6.22 0.24 -5.44
N GLY A 105 5.68 -0.77 -6.11
CA GLY A 105 4.86 -1.81 -5.52
C GLY A 105 4.60 -2.95 -6.50
N PHE A 106 4.05 -4.03 -5.98
CA PHE A 106 3.64 -5.20 -6.75
C PHE A 106 2.20 -5.54 -6.44
N HIS A 107 1.53 -6.14 -7.40
CA HIS A 107 0.17 -6.62 -7.26
C HIS A 107 0.08 -8.05 -7.75
N GLY A 108 -0.84 -8.79 -7.16
CA GLY A 108 -1.14 -10.14 -7.54
C GLY A 108 -2.64 -10.35 -7.51
N PHE A 109 -3.16 -11.02 -8.53
CA PHE A 109 -4.57 -11.37 -8.61
C PHE A 109 -4.70 -12.89 -8.73
N TRP A 110 -5.54 -13.49 -7.90
CA TRP A 110 -5.89 -14.89 -8.00
C TRP A 110 -7.37 -15.12 -7.69
N THR A 111 -8.15 -15.43 -8.73
CA THR A 111 -9.62 -15.63 -8.66
C THR A 111 -10.36 -14.49 -7.96
N ASP A 112 -10.69 -14.66 -6.67
CA ASP A 112 -11.44 -13.70 -5.86
C ASP A 112 -10.55 -12.90 -4.89
N PHE A 113 -9.22 -13.02 -5.03
CA PHE A 113 -8.26 -12.32 -4.19
C PHE A 113 -7.39 -11.38 -4.98
N GLU A 114 -7.18 -10.23 -4.37
CA GLU A 114 -6.24 -9.24 -4.83
C GLU A 114 -5.28 -8.90 -3.69
N PHE A 115 -3.98 -8.88 -4.00
CA PHE A 115 -2.94 -8.46 -3.09
C PHE A 115 -2.18 -7.31 -3.71
N HIS A 116 -1.93 -6.27 -2.91
CA HIS A 116 -1.02 -5.19 -3.26
C HIS A 116 0.05 -5.11 -2.19
N VAL A 117 1.28 -4.89 -2.62
CA VAL A 117 2.40 -4.58 -1.73
C VAL A 117 3.07 -3.29 -2.20
N TRP A 118 3.22 -2.33 -1.30
CA TRP A 118 3.89 -1.06 -1.56
C TRP A 118 5.07 -0.88 -0.64
N PHE A 119 6.16 -0.36 -1.19
CA PHE A 119 7.40 -0.12 -0.45
C PHE A 119 7.58 1.37 -0.19
N GLY A 120 7.95 1.69 1.06
CA GLY A 120 8.08 3.05 1.57
C GLY A 120 9.42 3.30 2.25
N GLY A 121 9.80 4.57 2.33
CA GLY A 121 10.99 5.04 3.02
C GLY A 121 12.31 4.74 2.27
N PRO A 122 13.45 5.22 2.81
CA PRO A 122 14.78 4.90 2.28
C PRO A 122 15.03 3.39 2.34
N GLY A 123 15.54 2.82 1.24
CA GLY A 123 15.89 1.40 1.16
C GLY A 123 14.70 0.44 1.34
N ASP A 124 13.49 0.88 1.00
CA ASP A 124 12.26 0.07 1.13
C ASP A 124 12.01 -0.42 2.57
N ARG A 125 12.44 0.35 3.58
CA ARG A 125 12.35 -0.08 4.99
C ARG A 125 10.93 -0.34 5.47
N HIS A 126 9.93 0.30 4.85
CA HIS A 126 8.52 0.10 5.19
C HIS A 126 7.80 -0.69 4.10
N ARG A 127 6.91 -1.58 4.51
CA ARG A 127 6.08 -2.41 3.64
C ARG A 127 4.63 -2.28 4.03
N ALA A 128 3.79 -1.94 3.06
CA ALA A 128 2.34 -1.98 3.21
C ALA A 128 1.82 -3.14 2.36
N VAL A 129 1.04 -4.03 2.96
CA VAL A 129 0.39 -5.15 2.25
C VAL A 129 -1.11 -5.01 2.41
N LEU A 130 -1.81 -4.86 1.29
CA LEU A 130 -3.25 -4.91 1.24
C LEU A 130 -3.70 -6.24 0.67
N TRP A 131 -4.69 -6.82 1.30
CA TRP A 131 -5.39 -7.99 0.85
C TRP A 131 -6.87 -7.65 0.70
N HIS A 132 -7.42 -7.93 -0.47
CA HIS A 132 -8.82 -7.75 -0.78
C HIS A 132 -9.42 -9.12 -1.15
N ASP A 133 -10.30 -9.62 -0.29
CA ASP A 133 -11.20 -10.73 -0.60
C ASP A 133 -12.46 -10.16 -1.26
N MET A 134 -12.51 -10.20 -2.59
CA MET A 134 -13.62 -9.64 -3.37
C MET A 134 -14.93 -10.39 -3.12
N ALA A 135 -14.87 -11.70 -2.86
CA ALA A 135 -16.06 -12.51 -2.61
C ALA A 135 -16.72 -12.13 -1.27
N ALA A 136 -15.91 -11.80 -0.26
CA ALA A 136 -16.39 -11.30 1.02
C ALA A 136 -16.55 -9.77 1.04
N SER A 137 -16.07 -9.05 0.02
CA SER A 137 -15.92 -7.59 0.03
C SER A 137 -15.17 -7.10 1.27
N VAL A 138 -14.10 -7.81 1.65
CA VAL A 138 -13.27 -7.49 2.83
C VAL A 138 -11.90 -7.03 2.37
N VAL A 139 -11.49 -5.86 2.86
CA VAL A 139 -10.13 -5.33 2.69
C VAL A 139 -9.43 -5.35 4.05
N ARG A 140 -8.21 -5.89 4.08
CA ARG A 140 -7.32 -5.84 5.25
C ARG A 140 -5.97 -5.28 4.86
N LEU A 141 -5.38 -4.53 5.77
CA LEU A 141 -4.12 -3.83 5.56
C LEU A 141 -3.12 -4.19 6.65
N TRP A 142 -1.89 -4.45 6.24
CA TRP A 142 -0.74 -4.60 7.12
C TRP A 142 0.30 -3.54 6.80
N VAL A 143 0.93 -3.00 7.83
CA VAL A 143 2.14 -2.17 7.70
C VAL A 143 3.22 -2.78 8.58
N ASP A 144 4.35 -3.12 7.97
CA ASP A 144 5.49 -3.78 8.62
C ASP A 144 5.07 -5.02 9.43
N GLY A 145 4.09 -5.77 8.91
CA GLY A 145 3.54 -6.97 9.53
C GLY A 145 2.47 -6.73 10.60
N ALA A 146 2.19 -5.48 10.99
CA ALA A 146 1.12 -5.14 11.93
C ALA A 146 -0.19 -4.83 11.20
N VAL A 147 -1.32 -5.34 11.70
CA VAL A 147 -2.66 -5.03 11.14
C VAL A 147 -2.98 -3.55 11.40
N VAL A 148 -3.42 -2.85 10.35
CA VAL A 148 -3.80 -1.43 10.38
C VAL A 148 -5.25 -1.28 9.92
N GLY A 149 -6.02 -0.42 10.60
CA GLY A 149 -7.40 -0.14 10.22
C GLY A 149 -8.40 -1.26 10.56
N ALA A 150 -8.11 -2.08 11.58
CA ALA A 150 -9.04 -3.11 12.03
C ALA A 150 -10.43 -2.51 12.36
N GLY A 151 -11.48 -3.09 11.79
CA GLY A 151 -12.86 -2.63 11.96
C GLY A 151 -13.26 -1.44 11.07
N VAL A 152 -12.36 -0.98 10.20
CA VAL A 152 -12.65 0.09 9.22
C VAL A 152 -12.78 -0.53 7.83
N PHE A 153 -13.77 -0.09 7.07
CA PHE A 153 -13.90 -0.48 5.67
C PHE A 153 -12.92 0.35 4.81
N LEU A 154 -11.84 -0.27 4.35
CA LEU A 154 -10.77 0.40 3.60
C LEU A 154 -10.99 0.27 2.08
N ASP A 155 -10.52 1.26 1.33
CA ASP A 155 -10.33 1.12 -0.11
C ASP A 155 -9.17 0.15 -0.40
N SER A 156 -9.21 -0.44 -1.59
CA SER A 156 -8.21 -1.30 -2.23
C SER A 156 -6.90 -0.59 -2.61
N TYR A 157 -6.81 0.73 -2.49
CA TYR A 157 -5.64 1.51 -2.87
C TYR A 157 -5.06 2.33 -1.71
N ALA A 158 -3.74 2.22 -1.52
CA ALA A 158 -2.98 3.02 -0.56
C ALA A 158 -1.72 3.60 -1.19
N HIS A 159 -1.20 4.68 -0.61
CA HIS A 159 0.06 5.28 -1.05
C HIS A 159 0.89 5.81 0.11
N TRP A 160 2.20 5.81 -0.09
CA TRP A 160 3.16 6.39 0.86
C TRP A 160 3.30 7.89 0.62
N VAL A 161 3.15 8.67 1.68
CA VAL A 161 3.45 10.10 1.76
C VAL A 161 4.71 10.28 2.60
N GLY A 162 5.69 10.96 2.04
CA GLY A 162 6.97 11.17 2.70
C GLY A 162 7.64 9.86 3.15
N GLY A 163 7.45 8.76 2.43
CA GLY A 163 8.06 7.46 2.74
C GLY A 163 7.86 6.96 4.18
N ARG A 164 6.89 7.50 4.93
CA ARG A 164 6.66 7.25 6.36
C ARG A 164 5.19 7.10 6.67
N PHE A 165 4.35 7.92 6.06
CA PHE A 165 2.91 7.89 6.29
C PHE A 165 2.26 7.07 5.19
N LEU A 166 1.59 5.98 5.55
CA LEU A 166 0.71 5.28 4.63
C LEU A 166 -0.67 5.91 4.71
N VAL A 167 -1.22 6.29 3.56
CA VAL A 167 -2.53 6.91 3.42
C VAL A 167 -3.43 5.99 2.62
N VAL A 168 -4.62 5.73 3.15
CA VAL A 168 -5.65 4.90 2.52
C VAL A 168 -7.01 5.53 2.77
N GLU A 169 -7.86 5.54 1.74
CA GLU A 169 -9.25 5.96 1.90
C GLU A 169 -10.03 4.90 2.68
N ALA A 170 -11.00 5.36 3.46
CA ALA A 170 -11.89 4.53 4.24
C ALA A 170 -13.34 4.97 4.00
N ALA A 171 -14.29 4.09 4.27
CA ALA A 171 -15.71 4.47 4.24
C ALA A 171 -15.95 5.72 5.12
N GLY A 172 -16.70 6.66 4.57
CA GLY A 172 -17.21 7.80 5.34
C GLY A 172 -18.25 7.38 6.38
N PRO A 173 -18.70 8.33 7.21
CA PRO A 173 -19.76 8.08 8.18
C PRO A 173 -21.05 7.65 7.48
N ASP A 174 -21.72 6.63 8.01
CA ASP A 174 -22.99 6.15 7.46
C ASP A 174 -24.13 7.16 7.64
N ASP A 175 -24.05 8.00 8.67
CA ASP A 175 -25.01 9.05 9.02
C ASP A 175 -24.72 10.41 8.36
N HIS A 176 -23.66 10.51 7.56
CA HIS A 176 -23.32 11.76 6.91
C HIS A 176 -24.42 12.16 5.90
N PRO A 177 -24.93 13.40 5.92
CA PRO A 177 -26.11 13.80 5.13
C PRO A 177 -25.90 13.76 3.62
N ARG A 178 -24.64 13.79 3.19
CA ARG A 178 -24.23 13.64 1.78
C ARG A 178 -23.75 12.23 1.42
N GLN A 179 -23.86 11.27 2.33
CA GLN A 179 -23.52 9.90 2.03
C GLN A 179 -24.55 9.31 1.06
N SER A 180 -24.06 8.55 0.08
CA SER A 180 -24.90 7.91 -0.92
C SER A 180 -24.52 6.45 -1.05
N TYR A 181 -25.51 5.57 -1.10
CA TYR A 181 -25.32 4.14 -1.34
C TYR A 181 -25.83 3.81 -2.74
N GLY A 182 -24.93 3.30 -3.58
CA GLY A 182 -25.26 2.80 -4.91
C GLY A 182 -25.36 1.27 -4.91
N PRO A 183 -26.12 0.66 -5.84
CA PRO A 183 -26.08 -0.78 -6.04
C PRO A 183 -24.63 -1.24 -6.29
N GLY A 184 -24.12 -2.13 -5.42
CA GLY A 184 -22.77 -2.67 -5.53
C GLY A 184 -21.64 -1.71 -5.12
N ARG A 185 -21.93 -0.59 -4.44
CA ARG A 185 -20.89 0.27 -3.86
C ARG A 185 -21.14 0.50 -2.36
N PRO A 186 -20.25 0.04 -1.45
CA PRO A 186 -20.21 0.58 -0.10
C PRO A 186 -20.03 2.11 -0.20
N GLY A 187 -20.70 2.88 0.67
CA GLY A 187 -20.96 4.33 0.56
C GLY A 187 -19.99 5.11 -0.35
N SER A 188 -20.51 5.63 -1.46
CA SER A 188 -19.70 6.15 -2.57
C SER A 188 -19.71 7.67 -2.72
N GLY A 189 -20.09 8.40 -1.66
CA GLY A 189 -20.21 9.86 -1.70
C GLY A 189 -19.15 10.56 -0.88
N ILE A 190 -19.01 10.15 0.37
CA ILE A 190 -18.13 10.77 1.36
C ILE A 190 -17.22 9.70 1.94
N VAL A 191 -15.93 10.02 2.00
CA VAL A 191 -14.88 9.11 2.48
C VAL A 191 -14.16 9.69 3.70
N SER A 192 -13.72 8.79 4.57
CA SER A 192 -12.77 9.08 5.64
C SER A 192 -11.35 8.84 5.12
N VAL A 193 -10.33 9.37 5.81
CA VAL A 193 -8.93 9.08 5.51
C VAL A 193 -8.27 8.41 6.69
N LEU A 194 -7.67 7.24 6.47
CA LEU A 194 -6.77 6.62 7.44
C LEU A 194 -5.32 6.97 7.09
N ILE A 195 -4.60 7.49 8.08
CA ILE A 195 -3.18 7.81 7.99
C ILE A 195 -2.45 6.98 9.05
N HIS A 196 -1.54 6.13 8.61
CA HIS A 196 -0.66 5.34 9.48
C HIS A 196 0.76 5.87 9.42
N ASP A 197 1.32 6.24 10.57
CA ASP A 197 2.73 6.60 10.72
C ASP A 197 3.55 5.36 11.04
N ALA A 198 4.22 4.82 10.02
CA ALA A 198 5.00 3.58 10.15
C ALA A 198 6.24 3.75 11.03
N ALA A 199 6.77 4.97 11.19
CA ALA A 199 7.90 5.20 12.09
C ALA A 199 7.49 5.17 13.57
N GLN A 200 6.21 5.48 13.86
CA GLN A 200 5.68 5.51 15.22
C GLN A 200 4.74 4.34 15.54
N GLY A 201 4.34 3.56 14.53
CA GLY A 201 3.33 2.52 14.67
C GLY A 201 1.97 3.08 15.11
N SER A 202 1.65 4.32 14.75
CA SER A 202 0.41 4.99 15.16
C SER A 202 -0.53 5.20 13.97
N THR A 203 -1.83 5.08 14.22
CA THR A 203 -2.87 5.25 13.21
C THR A 203 -3.84 6.33 13.63
N ARG A 204 -4.20 7.21 12.71
CA ARG A 204 -5.28 8.19 12.87
C ARG A 204 -6.26 8.06 11.73
N THR A 205 -7.56 8.08 12.05
CA THR A 205 -8.62 8.17 11.06
C THR A 205 -9.22 9.57 11.15
N LEU A 206 -9.25 10.26 10.02
CA LEU A 206 -9.90 11.54 9.87
C LEU A 206 -11.28 11.29 9.28
N VAL A 207 -12.30 11.66 10.03
CA VAL A 207 -13.69 11.48 9.67
C VAL A 207 -14.27 12.86 9.35
N PRO A 208 -14.87 13.07 8.17
CA PRO A 208 -15.51 14.33 7.84
C PRO A 208 -16.71 14.60 8.74
N GLU A 209 -16.88 15.85 9.16
CA GLU A 209 -18.08 16.36 9.81
C GLU A 209 -19.20 16.54 8.78
N ASP A 210 -20.47 16.59 9.24
CA ASP A 210 -21.67 16.60 8.39
C ASP A 210 -21.72 17.66 7.27
N HIS A 211 -20.97 18.75 7.43
CA HIS A 211 -20.92 19.86 6.48
C HIS A 211 -19.73 19.78 5.51
N GLU A 212 -18.76 18.91 5.79
CA GLU A 212 -17.57 18.73 4.97
C GLU A 212 -17.88 17.88 3.73
N MET A 213 -17.10 18.05 2.65
CA MET A 213 -17.23 17.27 1.41
C MET A 213 -15.92 16.59 1.08
N TRP A 214 -15.70 15.42 1.66
CA TRP A 214 -14.50 14.63 1.41
C TRP A 214 -14.82 13.59 0.35
N THR A 215 -14.60 13.94 -0.92
CA THR A 215 -14.99 13.11 -2.08
C THR A 215 -13.79 12.46 -2.78
N ALA A 216 -12.61 13.05 -2.65
CA ALA A 216 -11.35 12.54 -3.19
C ALA A 216 -10.18 13.15 -2.39
N PRO A 217 -10.09 12.83 -1.09
CA PRO A 217 -9.18 13.50 -0.20
C PRO A 217 -7.72 13.18 -0.53
N GLN A 218 -6.87 14.19 -0.46
CA GLN A 218 -5.44 14.05 -0.72
C GLN A 218 -4.63 14.50 0.50
N VAL A 219 -3.59 13.75 0.83
CA VAL A 219 -2.67 14.06 1.92
C VAL A 219 -1.30 14.35 1.33
N VAL A 220 -0.71 15.48 1.71
CA VAL A 220 0.62 15.90 1.24
C VAL A 220 1.48 16.28 2.44
N LEU A 221 2.75 15.89 2.41
CA LEU A 221 3.74 16.35 3.38
C LEU A 221 4.25 17.74 2.98
N ALA A 222 4.08 18.72 3.86
CA ALA A 222 4.59 20.08 3.71
C ALA A 222 5.42 20.45 4.94
N GLY A 223 6.75 20.28 4.84
CA GLY A 223 7.66 20.43 5.96
C GLY A 223 7.30 19.47 7.10
N GLU A 224 7.06 20.03 8.29
CA GLU A 224 6.71 19.26 9.50
C GLU A 224 5.20 18.99 9.65
N SER A 225 4.42 19.18 8.59
CA SER A 225 2.97 19.05 8.62
C SER A 225 2.43 18.18 7.50
N LEU A 226 1.38 17.42 7.79
CA LEU A 226 0.53 16.79 6.79
C LEU A 226 -0.65 17.73 6.50
N ARG A 227 -0.75 18.17 5.25
CA ARG A 227 -1.88 18.92 4.74
C ARG A 227 -2.87 17.95 4.12
N VAL A 228 -4.12 18.00 4.55
CA VAL A 228 -5.22 17.18 4.05
C VAL A 228 -6.17 18.09 3.30
N TYR A 229 -6.43 17.75 2.05
CA TYR A 229 -7.39 18.42 1.18
C TYR A 229 -8.56 17.47 0.99
N ALA A 230 -9.78 17.92 1.27
CA ALA A 230 -11.00 17.12 1.15
C ALA A 230 -11.37 16.82 -0.30
N THR A 231 -11.03 17.74 -1.21
CA THR A 231 -11.29 17.64 -2.64
C THR A 231 -10.06 18.00 -3.48
N ARG A 232 -10.13 17.67 -4.77
CA ARG A 232 -9.12 18.08 -5.74
C ARG A 232 -9.07 19.59 -5.92
N GLU A 233 -10.22 20.27 -5.90
CA GLU A 233 -10.29 21.73 -6.04
C GLU A 233 -9.61 22.44 -4.86
N ALA A 234 -9.80 21.94 -3.64
CA ALA A 234 -9.10 22.43 -2.45
C ALA A 234 -7.58 22.24 -2.58
N ARG A 235 -7.16 21.10 -3.14
CA ARG A 235 -5.74 20.83 -3.45
C ARG A 235 -5.18 21.79 -4.48
N ASP A 236 -5.89 22.01 -5.59
CA ASP A 236 -5.47 22.87 -6.70
C ASP A 236 -5.37 24.35 -6.25
N ALA A 237 -6.21 24.76 -5.29
CA ALA A 237 -6.17 26.08 -4.66
C ALA A 237 -5.22 26.19 -3.45
N ASP A 238 -4.48 25.12 -3.11
CA ASP A 238 -3.64 25.01 -1.89
C ASP A 238 -4.35 25.45 -0.60
N THR A 239 -5.64 25.10 -0.46
CA THR A 239 -6.46 25.44 0.70
C THR A 239 -6.77 24.16 1.49
N PRO A 240 -5.91 23.77 2.46
CA PRO A 240 -6.09 22.52 3.20
C PRO A 240 -7.24 22.60 4.20
N ASP A 241 -8.05 21.54 4.26
CA ASP A 241 -9.16 21.37 5.20
C ASP A 241 -8.68 20.95 6.60
N ARG A 242 -7.60 20.15 6.66
CA ARG A 242 -6.92 19.81 7.92
C ARG A 242 -5.42 20.00 7.78
N VAL A 243 -4.79 20.46 8.85
CA VAL A 243 -3.33 20.49 8.97
C VAL A 243 -2.95 19.73 10.24
N LEU A 244 -2.17 18.68 10.08
CA LEU A 244 -1.77 17.79 11.17
C LEU A 244 -0.26 17.86 11.38
N PRO A 245 0.23 17.70 12.62
CA PRO A 245 1.67 17.55 12.83
C PRO A 245 2.16 16.22 12.22
N ALA A 246 3.30 16.28 11.52
CA ALA A 246 4.07 15.11 11.06
C ALA A 246 5.12 14.66 12.10
N GLY A 247 5.48 15.55 13.03
CA GLY A 247 6.30 15.21 14.19
C GLY A 247 5.54 14.39 15.24
N PRO A 248 6.25 13.74 16.19
CA PRO A 248 5.61 13.20 17.39
C PRO A 248 4.82 14.30 18.11
N PRO A 249 3.70 13.98 18.78
CA PRO A 249 3.08 14.93 19.71
C PRO A 249 4.14 15.36 20.72
N ALA A 250 4.27 16.67 20.94
CA ALA A 250 5.20 17.20 21.92
C ALA A 250 4.92 16.52 23.26
N ARG A 251 5.94 15.94 23.88
CA ARG A 251 5.80 15.38 25.23
C ARG A 251 5.49 16.56 26.15
N HIS A 252 4.27 16.64 26.65
CA HIS A 252 3.96 17.52 27.76
C HIS A 252 4.72 16.99 28.98
N SER A 253 5.83 17.66 29.30
CA SER A 253 6.59 17.52 30.55
C SER A 253 5.88 18.24 31.69
#